data_AF-A0A4Y2NM90-F1
#
_entry.id   AF-A0A4Y2NM90-F1
#
_cell.length_a   1.000
_cell.length_b   1.000
_cell.length_c   1.000
_cell.angle_alpha   90.00
_cell.angle_beta   90.00
_cell.angle_gamma   90.00
#
_symmetry.space_group_name_H-M   'P 1'
#
loop_
_entity.id
_entity.type
_entity.pdbx_description
1 polymer ?
#
loop_
_entity_poly.entity_id
_entity_poly.type
_entity_poly.pdbx_seq_one_letter_code
_entity_poly.pdbx_strand_id
1 'polypeptide(L)'
;MRCYLESSKGDCFISHYSGVSLLEAPKFQEYEKKFPTQILDQTTDVYSMLQKDRLKTELGVIYRRSDFRNMTGAISLLQFIIENNLQTTFSETYKLLLIVTIPMTTAEAERCCSTLK
;
A
#
# COMPACT_ATOMS: atom_id res chain seq x y z
N MET A 1 20.49 -23.12 16.96
CA MET A 1 19.76 -22.30 15.97
C MET A 1 18.33 -22.80 15.93
N ARG A 2 17.55 -22.48 16.98
CA ARG A 2 16.19 -22.97 17.17
C ARG A 2 15.22 -22.01 16.48
N CYS A 3 14.36 -22.60 15.65
CA CYS A 3 13.00 -22.22 15.30
C CYS A 3 12.54 -20.81 15.74
N TYR A 4 12.43 -19.89 14.78
CA TYR A 4 11.41 -18.84 14.76
C TYR A 4 10.65 -18.95 13.44
N LEU A 5 9.90 -20.04 13.30
CA LEU A 5 8.86 -20.22 12.29
C LEU A 5 7.52 -20.19 13.02
N GLU A 6 7.00 -18.98 13.30
CA GLU A 6 5.58 -18.72 13.56
C GLU A 6 5.37 -17.20 13.62
N SER A 7 5.10 -16.56 12.47
CA SER A 7 4.48 -15.21 12.44
C SER A 7 3.86 -14.86 11.06
N SER A 8 4.27 -15.52 9.98
CA SER A 8 4.12 -14.98 8.62
C SER A 8 2.77 -15.23 7.90
N LYS A 9 1.64 -15.15 8.60
CA LYS A 9 0.32 -14.95 7.94
C LYS A 9 -0.39 -13.71 8.47
N GLY A 10 -0.30 -13.40 9.76
CA GLY A 10 -0.93 -12.20 10.34
C GLY A 10 -0.33 -10.89 9.82
N ASP A 11 0.99 -10.86 9.61
CA ASP A 11 1.71 -9.64 9.23
C ASP A 11 1.37 -9.17 7.80
N CYS A 12 1.13 -10.10 6.87
CA CYS A 12 0.73 -9.74 5.50
C CYS A 12 -0.69 -9.15 5.43
N PHE A 13 -1.65 -9.73 6.17
CA PHE A 13 -3.01 -9.19 6.23
C PHE A 13 -3.07 -7.81 6.89
N ILE A 14 -2.36 -7.62 8.00
CA ILE A 14 -2.27 -6.32 8.68
C ILE A 14 -1.65 -5.29 7.74
N SER A 15 -0.62 -5.66 6.99
CA SER A 15 0.11 -4.72 6.12
C SER A 15 -0.63 -4.39 4.84
N HIS A 16 -1.38 -5.34 4.27
CA HIS A 16 -2.33 -5.06 3.19
C HIS A 16 -3.44 -4.12 3.66
N TYR A 17 -3.98 -4.33 4.86
CA TYR A 17 -4.94 -3.42 5.47
C TYR A 17 -4.34 -2.02 5.70
N SER A 18 -3.11 -1.93 6.20
CA SER A 18 -2.39 -0.66 6.38
C SER A 18 -2.23 0.09 5.06
N GLY A 19 -1.84 -0.61 3.98
CA GLY A 19 -1.72 -0.02 2.64
C GLY A 19 -3.06 0.49 2.10
N VAL A 20 -4.14 -0.27 2.28
CA VAL A 20 -5.50 0.19 1.95
C VAL A 20 -5.89 1.41 2.78
N SER A 21 -5.55 1.42 4.08
CA SER A 21 -5.91 2.53 4.97
C SER A 21 -5.22 3.85 4.62
N LEU A 22 -4.02 3.81 4.03
CA LEU A 22 -3.35 5.01 3.49
C LEU A 22 -4.10 5.63 2.30
N LEU A 23 -4.97 4.86 1.64
CA LEU A 23 -5.70 5.24 0.43
C LEU A 23 -7.20 5.45 0.68
N GLU A 24 -7.63 5.48 1.94
CA GLU A 24 -9.01 5.76 2.34
C GLU A 24 -9.32 7.26 2.24
N ALA A 25 -9.93 7.67 1.12
CA ALA A 25 -10.29 9.07 0.86
C ALA A 25 -11.03 9.79 2.00
N PRO A 26 -11.98 9.16 2.74
CA PRO A 26 -12.63 9.80 3.89
C PRO A 26 -11.65 10.27 4.97
N LYS A 27 -10.47 9.63 5.08
CA LYS A 27 -9.42 9.98 6.06
C LYS A 27 -8.42 11.00 5.55
N PHE A 28 -8.43 11.37 4.27
CA PHE A 28 -7.43 12.28 3.69
C PHE A 28 -7.41 13.65 4.37
N GLN A 29 -8.56 14.17 4.78
CA GLN A 29 -8.62 15.44 5.50
C GLN A 29 -8.01 15.35 6.90
N GLU A 30 -8.10 14.19 7.56
CA GLU A 30 -7.41 13.94 8.82
C GLU A 30 -5.91 13.77 8.60
N TYR A 31 -5.54 12.99 7.58
CA TYR A 31 -4.14 12.71 7.23
C TYR A 31 -3.36 13.93 6.73
N GLU A 32 -4.04 14.89 6.09
CA GLU A 32 -3.44 16.20 5.78
C GLU A 32 -3.01 16.93 7.06
N LYS A 33 -3.85 16.93 8.09
CA LYS A 33 -3.57 17.61 9.36
C LYS A 33 -2.56 16.84 10.21
N LYS A 34 -2.65 15.52 10.20
CA LYS A 34 -1.79 14.62 10.95
C LYS A 34 -1.43 13.43 10.07
N PHE A 35 -0.25 13.51 9.47
CA PHE A 35 0.23 12.47 8.57
C PHE A 35 0.32 11.11 9.28
N PRO A 36 -0.20 10.02 8.69
CA PRO A 36 -0.23 8.69 9.31
C PRO A 36 1.14 7.98 9.22
N THR A 37 2.17 8.55 9.86
CA THR A 37 3.55 8.04 9.77
C THR A 37 3.67 6.59 10.23
N GLN A 38 2.97 6.19 11.29
CA GLN A 38 3.01 4.80 11.76
C GLN A 38 2.49 3.80 10.70
N ILE A 39 1.41 4.15 9.99
CA ILE A 39 0.84 3.29 8.95
C ILE A 39 1.80 3.22 7.75
N LEU A 40 2.38 4.36 7.36
CA LEU A 40 3.41 4.42 6.32
C LEU A 40 4.62 3.52 6.66
N ASP A 41 5.09 3.58 7.91
CA ASP A 41 6.23 2.80 8.38
C ASP A 41 5.92 1.30 8.29
N GLN A 42 4.75 0.87 8.77
CA GLN A 42 4.29 -0.51 8.67
C GLN A 42 4.15 -0.99 7.22
N THR A 43 3.57 -0.15 6.35
CA THR A 43 3.40 -0.47 4.93
C THR A 43 4.74 -0.61 4.22
N THR A 44 5.72 0.25 4.51
CA THR A 44 7.05 0.24 3.86
C THR A 44 7.99 -0.83 4.42
N ASP A 45 7.77 -1.27 5.66
CA ASP A 45 8.46 -2.43 6.24
C ASP A 45 8.11 -3.73 5.49
N VAL A 46 6.83 -3.92 5.18
CA VAL A 46 6.36 -5.11 4.44
C VAL A 46 6.58 -4.99 2.94
N TYR A 47 6.32 -3.83 2.36
CA TYR A 47 6.56 -3.57 0.95
C TYR A 47 7.88 -2.81 0.76
N SER A 48 9.00 -3.48 1.03
CA SER A 48 10.36 -2.91 0.95
C SER A 48 10.75 -2.36 -0.44
N MET A 49 9.98 -2.71 -1.48
CA MET A 49 10.11 -2.14 -2.82
C MET A 49 9.59 -0.70 -2.95
N LEU A 50 8.85 -0.21 -1.94
CA LEU A 50 8.34 1.16 -1.89
C LEU A 50 9.38 2.11 -1.29
N GLN A 51 9.60 3.25 -1.95
CA GLN A 51 10.47 4.31 -1.45
C GLN A 51 9.69 5.21 -0.47
N LYS A 52 9.96 5.03 0.84
CA LYS A 52 9.24 5.67 1.93
C LYS A 52 9.11 7.19 1.82
N ASP A 53 10.22 7.91 1.64
CA ASP A 53 10.18 9.38 1.59
C ASP A 53 9.42 9.92 0.37
N ARG A 54 9.54 9.21 -0.75
CA ARG A 54 8.81 9.54 -1.97
C ARG A 54 7.31 9.25 -1.81
N LEU A 55 6.95 8.08 -1.30
CA LEU A 55 5.56 7.73 -1.00
C LEU A 55 4.93 8.73 -0.02
N LYS A 56 5.65 9.14 1.02
CA LYS A 56 5.21 10.17 1.97
C LYS A 56 4.87 11.48 1.26
N THR A 57 5.75 11.92 0.36
CA THR A 57 5.58 13.17 -0.40
C THR A 57 4.38 13.08 -1.34
N GLU A 58 4.27 11.99 -2.08
CA GLU A 58 3.17 11.72 -3.00
C GLU A 58 1.81 11.66 -2.27
N LEU A 59 1.72 10.92 -1.16
CA LEU A 59 0.53 10.87 -0.31
C LEU A 59 0.19 12.24 0.28
N GLY A 60 1.19 13.04 0.67
CA GLY A 60 0.97 14.40 1.16
C GLY A 60 0.28 15.30 0.12
N VAL A 61 0.64 15.18 -1.15
CA VAL A 61 -0.02 15.91 -2.26
C VAL A 61 -1.45 15.40 -2.45
N ILE A 62 -1.65 14.08 -2.40
CA ILE A 62 -2.97 13.44 -2.55
C ILE A 62 -3.93 13.90 -1.43
N TYR A 63 -3.47 13.91 -0.18
CA TYR A 63 -4.30 14.30 0.97
C TYR A 63 -4.71 15.77 0.91
N ARG A 64 -3.88 16.65 0.34
CA ARG A 64 -4.14 18.09 0.24
C ARG A 64 -5.05 18.49 -0.93
N ARG A 65 -4.99 17.78 -2.07
CA ARG A 65 -5.77 18.18 -3.25
C ARG A 65 -7.21 17.70 -3.19
N SER A 66 -8.15 18.62 -3.44
CA SER A 66 -9.59 18.36 -3.47
C SER A 66 -10.00 17.32 -4.51
N ASP A 67 -9.27 17.24 -5.63
CA ASP A 67 -9.53 16.30 -6.72
C ASP A 67 -9.57 14.86 -6.21
N PHE A 68 -8.65 14.49 -5.31
CA PHE A 68 -8.55 13.14 -4.76
C PHE A 68 -9.48 12.89 -3.57
N ARG A 69 -9.93 13.94 -2.86
CA ARG A 69 -10.81 13.79 -1.68
C ARG A 69 -12.20 13.30 -2.05
N ASN A 70 -12.64 13.58 -3.27
CA ASN A 70 -13.96 13.18 -3.77
C ASN A 70 -13.94 11.77 -4.40
N MET A 71 -12.77 11.14 -4.53
CA MET A 71 -12.65 9.80 -5.13
C MET A 71 -12.98 8.73 -4.11
N THR A 72 -13.89 7.82 -4.45
CA THR A 72 -14.29 6.72 -3.56
C THR A 72 -13.42 5.50 -3.77
N GLY A 73 -12.37 5.38 -2.97
CA GLY A 73 -11.55 4.17 -2.85
C GLY A 73 -10.35 4.08 -3.78
N ALA A 74 -9.52 3.05 -3.54
CA ALA A 74 -8.25 2.84 -4.23
C ALA A 74 -8.41 2.64 -5.76
N ILE A 75 -9.48 1.98 -6.21
CA ILE A 75 -9.69 1.70 -7.64
C ILE A 75 -9.92 3.00 -8.42
N SER A 76 -10.75 3.92 -7.90
CA SER A 76 -10.99 5.22 -8.55
C SER A 76 -9.72 6.08 -8.61
N LEU A 77 -8.89 6.03 -7.56
CA LEU A 77 -7.60 6.72 -7.54
C LEU A 77 -6.62 6.12 -8.58
N LEU A 78 -6.58 4.80 -8.70
CA LEU A 78 -5.77 4.12 -9.71
C LEU A 78 -6.19 4.50 -11.13
N GLN A 79 -7.49 4.47 -11.42
CA GLN A 79 -8.03 4.88 -12.72
C GLN A 79 -7.66 6.33 -13.03
N PHE A 80 -7.85 7.25 -12.09
CA PHE A 80 -7.49 8.64 -12.28
C PHE A 80 -6.01 8.85 -12.60
N ILE A 81 -5.11 8.15 -11.89
CA ILE A 81 -3.67 8.23 -12.14
C ILE A 81 -3.34 7.73 -13.56
N ILE A 82 -4.01 6.67 -14.02
CA ILE A 82 -3.80 6.11 -15.36
C ILE A 82 -4.32 7.06 -16.44
N GLU A 83 -5.56 7.52 -16.31
CA GLU A 83 -6.23 8.39 -17.28
C GLU A 83 -5.52 9.73 -17.47
N ASN A 84 -4.90 10.25 -16.41
CA ASN A 84 -4.19 11.54 -16.44
C ASN A 84 -2.67 11.40 -16.69
N ASN A 85 -2.17 10.20 -16.99
CA ASN A 85 -0.75 9.92 -17.20
C ASN A 85 0.16 10.36 -16.01
N LEU A 86 -0.34 10.18 -14.79
CA LEU A 86 0.34 10.61 -13.57
C LEU A 86 1.18 9.50 -12.92
N GLN A 87 1.37 8.36 -13.59
CA GLN A 87 2.08 7.20 -13.03
C GLN A 87 3.53 7.53 -12.67
N THR A 88 4.20 8.40 -13.43
CA THR A 88 5.59 8.82 -13.15
C THR A 88 5.66 9.80 -11.98
N THR A 89 4.66 10.67 -11.87
CA THR A 89 4.52 11.66 -10.77
C THR A 89 4.20 10.97 -9.45
N PHE A 90 3.23 10.05 -9.44
CA PHE A 90 2.78 9.30 -8.27
C PHE A 90 3.27 7.85 -8.32
N SER A 91 4.55 7.65 -8.60
CA SER A 91 5.10 6.32 -8.89
C SER A 91 5.04 5.34 -7.72
N GLU A 92 5.22 5.81 -6.49
CA GLU A 92 5.17 4.93 -5.32
C GLU A 92 3.74 4.65 -4.89
N THR A 93 2.87 5.67 -5.00
CA THR A 93 1.43 5.50 -4.79
C THR A 93 0.85 4.56 -5.84
N TYR A 94 1.25 4.67 -7.09
CA TYR A 94 0.83 3.79 -8.18
C TYR A 94 1.25 2.34 -7.91
N LYS A 95 2.49 2.09 -7.48
CA LYS A 95 2.93 0.76 -7.04
C LYS A 95 2.06 0.24 -5.89
N LEU A 96 1.83 1.06 -4.85
CA LEU A 96 0.98 0.68 -3.72
C LEU A 96 -0.45 0.32 -4.18
N LEU A 97 -1.01 1.12 -5.08
CA LEU A 97 -2.32 0.88 -5.69
C LEU A 97 -2.36 -0.45 -6.44
N LEU A 98 -1.35 -0.76 -7.26
CA LEU A 98 -1.26 -2.07 -7.93
C LEU A 98 -1.25 -3.23 -6.95
N ILE A 99 -0.49 -3.12 -5.84
CA ILE A 99 -0.43 -4.15 -4.79
C ILE A 99 -1.80 -4.39 -4.16
N VAL A 100 -2.54 -3.32 -3.83
CA VAL A 100 -3.81 -3.44 -3.07
C VAL A 100 -5.03 -3.67 -3.96
N THR A 101 -4.97 -3.32 -5.25
CA THR A 101 -6.10 -3.45 -6.20
C THR A 101 -6.07 -4.72 -7.02
N ILE A 102 -4.88 -5.29 -7.27
CA ILE A 102 -4.75 -6.59 -7.92
C ILE A 102 -4.74 -7.63 -6.81
N PRO A 103 -5.76 -8.49 -6.68
CA PRO A 103 -5.77 -9.52 -5.65
C PRO A 103 -4.62 -10.50 -5.92
N MET A 104 -3.49 -10.29 -5.26
CA MET A 104 -2.35 -11.20 -5.07
C MET A 104 -2.28 -12.40 -6.04
N THR A 105 -2.19 -12.16 -7.36
CA THR A 105 -1.89 -13.22 -8.33
C THR A 105 -0.37 -13.37 -8.40
N THR A 106 0.18 -14.06 -7.39
CA THR A 106 1.43 -14.84 -7.47
C THR A 106 1.51 -15.70 -6.23
N ALA A 107 0.62 -16.70 -6.16
CA ALA A 107 1.01 -17.97 -5.59
C ALA A 107 2.03 -18.60 -6.54
N GLU A 108 3.31 -18.22 -6.47
CA GLU A 108 4.41 -19.06 -6.97
C GLU A 108 5.78 -18.66 -6.40
N ALA A 109 5.98 -18.96 -5.12
CA ALA A 109 7.03 -19.93 -4.84
C ALA A 109 6.31 -21.22 -4.43
N GLU A 110 6.23 -22.18 -5.35
CA GLU A 110 5.79 -23.53 -5.04
C GLU A 110 6.65 -24.15 -3.92
N ARG A 111 6.10 -25.18 -3.27
CA ARG A 111 6.89 -26.34 -2.81
C ARG A 111 8.08 -26.06 -1.86
N CYS A 112 7.77 -25.82 -0.59
CA CYS A 112 8.53 -26.47 0.49
C CYS A 112 7.66 -26.76 1.72
N CYS A 113 6.42 -27.22 1.49
CA CYS A 113 5.86 -28.24 2.37
C CYS A 113 6.17 -29.57 1.70
N SER A 114 7.43 -29.96 1.76
CA SER A 114 7.73 -31.39 1.66
C SER A 114 7.03 -32.03 2.85
N THR A 115 5.86 -32.60 2.60
CA THR A 115 5.35 -33.68 3.43
C THR A 115 6.41 -34.78 3.38
N LEU A 116 7.27 -34.77 4.40
CA LEU A 116 8.23 -35.83 4.69
C LEU A 116 8.24 -36.02 6.20
N LYS A 117 7.16 -36.59 6.73
CA LYS A 117 7.12 -37.95 7.27
C LYS A 117 5.69 -38.36 7.62
#